data_AF-A0A919TJU2-F1
#
_entry.id   AF-A0A919TJU2-F1
#
_cell.length_a   1.000
_cell.length_b   1.000
_cell.length_c   1.000
_cell.angle_alpha   90.00
_cell.angle_beta   90.00
_cell.angle_gamma   90.00
#
_symmetry.space_group_name_H-M   'P 1'
#
loop_
_entity.id
_entity.type
_entity.pdbx_description
1 polymer ?
#
loop_
_entity_poly.entity_id
_entity_poly.type
_entity_poly.pdbx_seq_one_letter_code
_entity_poly.pdbx_strand_id
1 'polypeptide(L)'
;MDPVQVARELTRERFPAARWAMLTGSVVGPHRTAGSDLDIVVLDETDPGHRESLRHAGWPVEFFVHTREKLIGFLDTERAQRKPSTHRMLAQGVILFGDPGDLPARCAQVLADGPGPLSVEQRDWLRYGLTDGLDDLRHATDPGERAVIATGLWTGAAEAFLSLAGRWVSGGKWLLRELREQDPAFAGRWLAARDDPAAIAAEVLESAGGPLFDGYRA
;
A
#
# COMPACT_ATOMS: atom_id res chain seq x y z
N MET A 1 17.78 6.10 -21.82
CA MET A 1 17.04 7.36 -21.67
C MET A 1 16.84 7.60 -20.17
N ASP A 2 17.13 8.81 -19.68
CA ASP A 2 16.95 9.14 -18.27
C ASP A 2 15.45 9.29 -17.96
N PRO A 3 14.85 8.46 -17.07
CA PRO A 3 13.42 8.54 -16.77
C PRO A 3 13.00 9.91 -16.19
N VAL A 4 13.87 10.60 -15.46
CA VAL A 4 13.56 11.93 -14.90
C VAL A 4 13.42 12.96 -16.02
N GLN A 5 14.32 12.93 -16.99
CA GLN A 5 14.25 13.82 -18.15
C GLN A 5 12.99 13.57 -18.98
N VAL A 6 12.69 12.30 -19.28
CA VAL A 6 11.49 11.91 -20.06
C VAL A 6 10.21 12.34 -19.37
N ALA A 7 10.09 12.04 -18.08
CA ALA A 7 8.94 12.45 -17.29
C ALA A 7 8.80 13.98 -17.28
N ARG A 8 9.89 14.72 -17.06
CA ARG A 8 9.86 16.19 -17.02
C ARG A 8 9.37 16.81 -18.32
N GLU A 9 9.89 16.35 -19.46
CA GLU A 9 9.53 16.87 -20.78
C GLU A 9 8.05 16.58 -21.08
N LEU A 10 7.64 15.32 -20.92
CA LEU A 10 6.25 14.90 -21.15
C LEU A 10 5.27 15.64 -20.24
N THR A 11 5.56 15.76 -18.93
CA THR A 11 4.65 16.43 -18.00
C THR A 11 4.50 17.91 -18.31
N ARG A 12 5.57 18.61 -18.73
CA ARG A 12 5.49 20.03 -19.12
C ARG A 12 4.66 20.25 -20.38
N GLU A 13 4.77 19.36 -21.35
CA GLU A 13 3.97 19.42 -22.57
C GLU A 13 2.48 19.25 -22.26
N ARG A 14 2.15 18.29 -21.40
CA ARG A 14 0.75 17.92 -21.14
C ARG A 14 0.05 18.78 -20.09
N PHE A 15 0.79 19.27 -19.10
CA PHE A 15 0.25 20.05 -17.99
C PHE A 15 0.99 21.40 -17.87
N PRO A 16 0.87 22.29 -18.86
CA PRO A 16 1.59 23.57 -18.86
C PRO A 16 1.14 24.52 -17.74
N ALA A 17 -0.04 24.30 -17.15
CA ALA A 17 -0.58 25.07 -16.04
C ALA A 17 -0.25 24.46 -14.66
N ALA A 18 0.37 23.27 -14.61
CA ALA A 18 0.69 22.60 -13.35
C ALA A 18 1.64 23.43 -12.50
N ARG A 19 1.31 23.53 -11.21
CA ARG A 19 2.12 24.25 -10.22
C ARG A 19 3.41 23.50 -9.91
N TRP A 20 3.33 22.18 -9.80
CA TRP A 20 4.48 21.30 -9.62
C TRP A 20 4.15 19.89 -10.10
N ALA A 21 5.20 19.11 -10.37
CA ALA A 21 5.08 17.69 -10.63
C ALA A 21 6.26 16.92 -10.05
N MET A 22 6.02 15.66 -9.67
CA MET A 22 7.02 14.76 -9.09
C MET A 22 6.95 13.39 -9.77
N LEU A 23 8.09 12.87 -10.19
CA LEU A 23 8.23 11.48 -10.62
C LEU A 23 8.48 10.62 -9.38
N THR A 24 7.78 9.51 -9.29
CA THR A 24 7.80 8.66 -8.11
C THR A 24 7.79 7.17 -8.49
N GLY A 25 7.40 6.31 -7.57
CA GLY A 25 7.32 4.88 -7.80
C GLY A 25 8.69 4.21 -7.84
N SER A 26 8.70 2.99 -8.35
CA SER A 26 9.91 2.16 -8.33
C SER A 26 11.04 2.69 -9.22
N VAL A 27 10.73 3.53 -10.21
CA VAL A 27 11.71 3.97 -11.23
C VAL A 27 12.78 4.91 -10.69
N VAL A 28 12.50 5.65 -9.62
CA VAL A 28 13.44 6.55 -8.94
C VAL A 28 14.08 5.95 -7.70
N GLY A 29 13.72 4.71 -7.33
CA GLY A 29 14.16 4.03 -6.12
C GLY A 29 15.12 2.86 -6.35
N PRO A 30 15.62 2.24 -5.26
CA PRO A 30 16.53 1.08 -5.33
C PRO A 30 15.89 -0.18 -5.91
N HIS A 31 14.57 -0.20 -6.07
CA HIS A 31 13.80 -1.32 -6.59
C HIS A 31 13.40 -1.15 -8.07
N ARG A 32 14.07 -0.26 -8.80
CA ARG A 32 13.85 -0.07 -10.24
C ARG A 32 14.08 -1.38 -10.99
N THR A 33 13.19 -1.67 -11.93
CA THR A 33 13.30 -2.80 -12.86
C THR A 33 13.07 -2.33 -14.29
N ALA A 34 13.30 -3.20 -15.27
CA ALA A 34 12.93 -2.94 -16.66
C ALA A 34 11.41 -2.81 -16.87
N GLY A 35 10.60 -3.33 -15.94
CA GLY A 35 9.14 -3.20 -15.94
C GLY A 35 8.60 -2.06 -15.09
N SER A 36 9.47 -1.16 -14.60
CA SER A 36 9.03 0.02 -13.85
C SER A 36 8.37 1.04 -14.79
N ASP A 37 7.23 1.55 -14.37
CA ASP A 37 6.47 2.65 -14.95
C ASP A 37 6.98 4.01 -14.48
N LEU A 38 6.54 5.07 -15.16
CA LEU A 38 6.70 6.46 -14.74
C LEU A 38 5.43 6.88 -13.99
N ASP A 39 5.43 6.70 -12.66
CA ASP A 39 4.39 7.25 -11.79
C ASP A 39 4.63 8.74 -11.59
N ILE A 40 3.69 9.60 -11.97
CA ILE A 40 3.87 11.06 -11.91
C ILE A 40 2.71 11.70 -11.17
N VAL A 41 3.01 12.33 -10.02
CA VAL A 41 2.04 13.14 -9.28
C VAL A 41 2.11 14.58 -9.81
N VAL A 42 0.96 15.14 -10.18
CA VAL A 42 0.84 16.49 -10.75
C VAL A 42 -0.14 17.28 -9.91
N LEU A 43 0.27 18.49 -9.49
CA LEU A 43 -0.66 19.45 -8.90
C LEU A 43 -1.03 20.51 -9.94
N ASP A 44 -2.28 20.49 -10.38
CA ASP A 44 -2.84 21.44 -11.33
C ASP A 44 -4.21 21.89 -10.84
N GLU A 45 -4.34 23.16 -10.46
CA GLU A 45 -5.59 23.73 -9.95
C GLU A 45 -6.60 24.05 -11.08
N THR A 46 -6.17 23.97 -12.34
CA THR A 46 -7.04 24.19 -13.51
C THR A 46 -7.71 22.91 -13.99
N ASP A 47 -7.22 21.76 -13.56
CA ASP A 47 -7.77 20.45 -13.86
C ASP A 47 -8.72 20.00 -12.73
N PRO A 48 -9.87 19.35 -13.03
CA PRO A 48 -10.75 18.83 -11.99
C PRO A 48 -10.08 17.72 -11.16
N GLY A 49 -8.94 17.17 -11.56
CA GLY A 49 -8.22 16.06 -10.95
C GLY A 49 -8.70 14.71 -11.47
N HIS A 50 -7.76 13.89 -11.96
CA HIS A 50 -8.01 12.59 -12.58
C HIS A 50 -6.78 11.68 -12.50
N ARG A 51 -6.98 10.42 -12.88
CA ARG A 51 -5.89 9.48 -13.16
C ARG A 51 -5.95 9.06 -14.61
N GLU A 52 -4.80 8.99 -15.25
CA GLU A 52 -4.69 8.51 -16.63
C GLU A 52 -3.41 7.71 -16.81
N SER A 53 -3.44 6.76 -17.75
CA SER A 53 -2.31 5.89 -18.06
C SER A 53 -2.08 5.88 -19.57
N LEU A 54 -0.82 5.95 -20.00
CA LEU A 54 -0.45 5.93 -21.42
C LEU A 54 0.90 5.26 -21.66
N ARG A 55 1.29 5.18 -22.94
CA ARG A 55 2.65 4.80 -23.33
C ARG A 55 3.37 5.97 -23.99
N HIS A 56 4.58 6.28 -23.54
CA HIS A 56 5.41 7.34 -24.11
C HIS A 56 6.88 6.92 -24.14
N ALA A 57 7.55 7.06 -25.29
CA ALA A 57 8.95 6.70 -25.46
C ALA A 57 9.32 5.29 -24.93
N GLY A 58 8.40 4.33 -25.08
CA GLY A 58 8.55 2.95 -24.61
C GLY A 58 8.15 2.69 -23.14
N TRP A 59 7.93 3.75 -22.35
CA TRP A 59 7.52 3.66 -20.95
C TRP A 59 6.00 3.56 -20.80
N PRO A 60 5.49 2.69 -19.92
CA PRO A 60 4.19 2.90 -19.29
C PRO A 60 4.30 4.12 -18.36
N VAL A 61 3.33 5.02 -18.45
CA VAL A 61 3.27 6.25 -17.65
C VAL A 61 1.90 6.31 -16.99
N GLU A 62 1.87 6.64 -15.70
CA GLU A 62 0.64 6.93 -14.96
C GLU A 62 0.71 8.34 -14.39
N PHE A 63 -0.27 9.18 -14.72
CA PHE A 63 -0.44 10.50 -14.11
C PHE A 63 -1.50 10.43 -13.02
N PHE A 64 -1.16 11.04 -11.88
CA PHE A 64 -2.04 11.28 -10.74
C PHE A 64 -2.21 12.79 -10.61
N VAL A 65 -3.23 13.33 -11.28
CA VAL A 65 -3.48 14.76 -11.37
C VAL A 65 -4.43 15.17 -10.26
N HIS A 66 -4.02 16.14 -9.45
CA HIS A 66 -4.77 16.60 -8.29
C HIS A 66 -4.88 18.13 -8.26
N THR A 67 -6.01 18.61 -7.76
CA THR A 67 -6.09 19.90 -7.07
C THR A 67 -5.55 19.73 -5.65
N ARG A 68 -5.26 20.84 -4.96
CA ARG A 68 -4.79 20.75 -3.56
C ARG A 68 -5.81 20.06 -2.66
N GLU A 69 -7.09 20.41 -2.80
CA GLU A 69 -8.18 19.84 -2.00
C GLU A 69 -8.26 18.32 -2.17
N LYS A 70 -8.25 17.85 -3.43
CA LYS A 70 -8.30 16.41 -3.72
C LYS A 70 -7.08 15.67 -3.19
N LEU A 71 -5.89 16.26 -3.30
CA LEU A 71 -4.67 15.64 -2.78
C LEU A 71 -4.75 15.46 -1.25
N ILE A 72 -5.19 16.49 -0.53
CA ILE A 72 -5.38 16.42 0.94
C ILE A 72 -6.40 15.35 1.29
N GLY A 73 -7.58 15.35 0.64
CA GLY A 73 -8.61 14.36 0.90
C GLY A 73 -8.14 12.92 0.61
N PHE A 74 -7.30 12.72 -0.40
CA PHE A 74 -6.72 11.42 -0.71
C PHE A 74 -5.75 10.96 0.39
N LEU A 75 -4.87 11.86 0.85
CA LEU A 75 -3.95 11.56 1.95
C LEU A 75 -4.72 11.20 3.24
N ASP A 76 -5.75 11.96 3.59
CA ASP A 76 -6.55 11.66 4.78
C ASP A 76 -7.26 10.29 4.67
N THR A 77 -7.78 9.98 3.48
CA THR A 77 -8.40 8.68 3.19
C THR A 77 -7.40 7.53 3.31
N GLU A 78 -6.21 7.66 2.72
CA GLU A 78 -5.14 6.66 2.81
C GLU A 78 -4.72 6.40 4.25
N ARG A 79 -4.59 7.47 5.04
CA ARG A 79 -4.23 7.39 6.44
C ARG A 79 -5.28 6.63 7.25
N ALA A 80 -6.56 6.95 7.04
CA ALA A 80 -7.67 6.24 7.67
C ALA A 80 -7.71 4.75 7.27
N GLN A 81 -7.39 4.45 6.01
CA GLN A 81 -7.31 3.09 5.47
C GLN A 81 -6.00 2.36 5.83
N ARG A 82 -5.06 3.03 6.51
CA ARG A 82 -3.74 2.51 6.88
C ARG A 82 -2.90 2.07 5.65
N LYS A 83 -3.14 2.67 4.48
CA LYS A 83 -2.54 2.34 3.17
C LYS A 83 -1.85 3.58 2.56
N PRO A 84 -0.59 3.88 2.90
CA PRO A 84 0.03 5.20 2.65
C PRO A 84 0.74 5.28 1.28
N SER A 85 0.06 4.94 0.18
CA SER A 85 0.70 4.84 -1.13
C SER A 85 1.10 6.20 -1.69
N THR A 86 0.20 7.17 -1.69
CA THR A 86 0.47 8.55 -2.12
C THR A 86 1.41 9.28 -1.16
N HIS A 87 1.32 9.02 0.15
CA HIS A 87 2.32 9.52 1.09
C HIS A 87 3.73 9.07 0.70
N ARG A 88 3.89 7.77 0.41
CA ARG A 88 5.16 7.21 -0.03
C ARG A 88 5.61 7.79 -1.36
N MET A 89 4.68 7.97 -2.29
CA MET A 89 4.95 8.58 -3.58
C MET A 89 5.53 9.99 -3.44
N LEU A 90 4.93 10.82 -2.59
CA LEU A 90 5.36 12.18 -2.34
C LEU A 90 6.65 12.26 -1.53
N ALA A 91 6.82 11.38 -0.53
CA ALA A 91 8.01 11.36 0.33
C ALA A 91 9.28 10.91 -0.41
N GLN A 92 9.15 10.00 -1.37
CA GLN A 92 10.27 9.36 -2.07
C GLN A 92 10.46 9.88 -3.51
N GLY A 93 9.57 10.75 -3.98
CA GLY A 93 9.58 11.25 -5.35
C GLY A 93 10.69 12.26 -5.64
N VAL A 94 11.04 12.39 -6.91
CA VAL A 94 11.96 13.39 -7.45
C VAL A 94 11.15 14.51 -8.09
N ILE A 95 11.42 15.75 -7.70
CA ILE A 95 10.75 16.93 -8.26
C ILE A 95 11.15 17.10 -9.73
N LEU A 96 10.14 17.12 -10.62
CA LEU A 96 10.32 17.39 -12.04
C LEU A 96 10.36 18.90 -12.30
N PHE A 97 9.46 19.65 -11.67
CA PHE A 97 9.43 21.11 -11.72
C PHE A 97 8.50 21.66 -10.64
N GLY A 98 8.56 22.98 -10.44
CA GLY A 98 7.78 23.68 -9.42
C GLY A 98 8.31 23.45 -8.01
N ASP A 99 7.51 23.83 -7.03
CA ASP A 99 7.83 23.70 -5.61
C ASP A 99 6.63 23.12 -4.83
N PRO A 100 6.74 21.85 -4.35
CA PRO A 100 5.72 21.24 -3.50
C PRO A 100 5.78 21.73 -2.04
N GLY A 101 6.74 22.59 -1.69
CA GLY A 101 6.93 23.09 -0.32
C GLY A 101 7.37 21.98 0.63
N ASP A 102 6.79 21.98 1.83
CA ASP A 102 7.09 21.01 2.89
C ASP A 102 6.37 19.65 2.72
N LEU A 103 5.54 19.49 1.68
CA LEU A 103 4.70 18.31 1.49
C LEU A 103 5.51 17.00 1.48
N PRO A 104 6.63 16.86 0.76
CA PRO A 104 7.43 15.63 0.79
C PRO A 104 7.91 15.28 2.21
N ALA A 105 8.38 16.29 2.97
CA ALA A 105 8.85 16.10 4.34
C ALA A 105 7.71 15.72 5.29
N ARG A 106 6.53 16.35 5.15
CA ARG A 106 5.33 16.00 5.91
C ARG A 106 4.87 14.57 5.63
N CYS A 107 4.85 14.15 4.36
CA CYS A 107 4.52 12.79 4.00
C CYS A 107 5.56 11.79 4.56
N ALA A 108 6.84 12.12 4.55
CA ALA A 108 7.89 11.31 5.17
C ALA A 108 7.68 11.17 6.69
N GLN A 109 7.30 12.25 7.37
CA GLN A 109 6.99 12.22 8.80
C GLN A 109 5.79 11.32 9.09
N VAL A 110 4.71 11.43 8.33
CA VAL A 110 3.53 10.53 8.49
C VAL A 110 3.96 9.06 8.35
N LEU A 111 4.78 8.74 7.35
CA LEU A 111 5.28 7.37 7.18
C LEU A 111 6.07 6.88 8.40
N ALA A 112 6.91 7.73 8.98
CA ALA A 112 7.70 7.42 10.16
C ALA A 112 6.82 7.25 11.42
N ASP A 113 5.76 8.06 11.57
CA ASP A 113 4.85 8.01 12.72
C ASP A 113 3.99 6.74 12.73
N GLY A 114 3.73 6.16 11.55
CA GLY A 114 2.85 5.00 11.41
C GLY A 114 1.35 5.35 11.46
N PRO A 115 0.47 4.38 11.21
CA PRO A 115 -0.98 4.56 11.27
C PRO A 115 -1.55 4.65 12.69
N GLY A 116 -0.72 4.51 13.73
CA GLY A 116 -1.14 4.40 15.11
C GLY A 116 -1.72 3.01 15.49
N PRO A 117 -2.07 2.82 16.77
CA PRO A 117 -2.65 1.57 17.25
C PRO A 117 -4.04 1.32 16.65
N LEU A 118 -4.46 0.05 16.65
CA LEU A 118 -5.81 -0.33 16.26
C LEU A 118 -6.83 0.10 17.31
N SER A 119 -8.03 0.46 16.85
CA SER A 119 -9.21 0.51 17.73
C SER A 119 -9.61 -0.91 18.17
N VAL A 120 -10.49 -1.00 19.16
CA VAL A 120 -11.04 -2.30 19.62
C VAL A 120 -11.79 -2.98 18.47
N GLU A 121 -12.61 -2.23 17.75
CA GLU A 121 -13.41 -2.72 16.62
C GLU A 121 -12.52 -3.23 15.48
N GLN A 122 -11.42 -2.52 15.18
CA GLN A 122 -10.46 -2.97 14.17
C GLN A 122 -9.73 -4.25 14.59
N ARG A 123 -9.36 -4.36 15.88
CA ARG A 123 -8.75 -5.58 16.42
C ARG A 123 -9.73 -6.74 16.36
N ASP A 124 -10.98 -6.52 16.75
CA ASP A 124 -12.02 -7.56 16.73
C ASP A 124 -12.39 -7.98 15.30
N TRP A 125 -12.42 -7.05 14.34
CA TRP A 125 -12.56 -7.38 12.91
C TRP A 125 -11.45 -8.33 12.43
N LEU A 126 -10.18 -8.05 12.77
CA LEU A 126 -9.06 -8.93 12.40
C LEU A 126 -9.16 -10.30 13.07
N ARG A 127 -9.50 -10.34 14.37
CA ARG A 127 -9.68 -11.59 15.12
C ARG A 127 -10.79 -12.43 14.52
N TYR A 128 -11.93 -11.81 14.23
CA TYR A 128 -13.06 -12.45 13.60
C TYR A 128 -12.68 -13.03 12.24
N GLY A 129 -12.10 -12.23 11.35
CA GLY A 129 -11.71 -12.68 10.00
C GLY A 129 -10.71 -13.82 10.01
N LEU A 130 -9.72 -13.82 10.93
CA LEU A 130 -8.78 -14.93 11.06
C LEU A 130 -9.43 -16.18 11.68
N THR A 131 -10.36 -16.01 12.62
CA THR A 131 -11.08 -17.13 13.24
C THR A 131 -11.96 -17.85 12.21
N ASP A 132 -12.75 -17.06 11.49
CA ASP A 132 -13.65 -17.52 10.42
C ASP A 132 -12.87 -18.22 9.32
N GLY A 133 -11.81 -17.57 8.79
CA GLY A 133 -10.96 -18.16 7.76
C GLY A 133 -10.22 -19.43 8.19
N LEU A 134 -9.82 -19.56 9.47
CA LEU A 134 -9.24 -20.79 10.01
C LEU A 134 -10.26 -21.93 10.11
N ASP A 135 -11.50 -21.62 10.47
CA ASP A 135 -12.58 -22.61 10.54
C ASP A 135 -13.01 -23.08 9.14
N ASP A 136 -13.19 -22.15 8.21
CA ASP A 136 -13.46 -22.44 6.80
C ASP A 136 -12.34 -23.31 6.19
N LEU A 137 -11.07 -22.96 6.44
CA LEU A 137 -9.94 -23.74 5.92
C LEU A 137 -9.93 -25.17 6.48
N ARG A 138 -10.36 -25.36 7.73
CA ARG A 138 -10.42 -26.67 8.39
C ARG A 138 -11.52 -27.55 7.79
N HIS A 139 -12.66 -26.96 7.44
CA HIS A 139 -13.85 -27.68 6.98
C HIS A 139 -14.01 -27.74 5.46
N ALA A 140 -13.18 -27.02 4.71
CA ALA A 140 -13.16 -27.05 3.25
C ALA A 140 -12.88 -28.47 2.72
N THR A 141 -13.81 -29.01 1.93
CA THR A 141 -13.67 -30.32 1.28
C THR A 141 -13.37 -30.20 -0.21
N ASP A 142 -13.76 -29.08 -0.85
CA ASP A 142 -13.39 -28.79 -2.23
C ASP A 142 -11.96 -28.23 -2.31
N PRO A 143 -11.07 -28.81 -3.15
CA PRO A 143 -9.70 -28.32 -3.30
C PRO A 143 -9.59 -26.89 -3.83
N GLY A 144 -10.54 -26.46 -4.67
CA GLY A 144 -10.58 -25.10 -5.22
C GLY A 144 -10.96 -24.09 -4.15
N GLU A 145 -12.01 -24.35 -3.38
CA GLU A 145 -12.40 -23.53 -2.23
C GLU A 145 -11.27 -23.43 -1.21
N ARG A 146 -10.64 -24.57 -0.88
CA ARG A 146 -9.48 -24.61 0.00
C ARG A 146 -8.35 -23.70 -0.48
N ALA A 147 -8.04 -23.69 -1.77
CA ALA A 147 -7.00 -22.83 -2.34
C ALA A 147 -7.35 -21.34 -2.23
N VAL A 148 -8.62 -20.98 -2.45
CA VAL A 148 -9.12 -19.61 -2.30
C VAL A 148 -9.03 -19.16 -0.84
N ILE A 149 -9.54 -19.97 0.09
CA ILE A 149 -9.51 -19.69 1.53
C ILE A 149 -8.06 -19.57 2.03
N ALA A 150 -7.19 -20.50 1.65
CA ALA A 150 -5.78 -20.45 2.03
C ALA A 150 -5.10 -19.16 1.52
N THR A 151 -5.37 -18.74 0.28
CA THR A 151 -4.79 -17.49 -0.25
C THR A 151 -5.27 -16.26 0.52
N GLY A 152 -6.57 -16.22 0.85
CA GLY A 152 -7.16 -15.16 1.66
C GLY A 152 -6.57 -15.13 3.07
N LEU A 153 -6.53 -16.26 3.75
CA LEU A 153 -6.00 -16.41 5.10
C LEU A 153 -4.50 -16.08 5.17
N TRP A 154 -3.72 -16.52 4.17
CA TRP A 154 -2.31 -16.18 4.04
C TRP A 154 -2.09 -14.67 3.95
N THR A 155 -2.86 -13.98 3.09
CA THR A 155 -2.78 -12.53 2.94
C THR A 155 -3.24 -11.82 4.22
N GLY A 156 -4.39 -12.22 4.76
CA GLY A 156 -4.97 -11.65 5.97
C GLY A 156 -4.07 -11.79 7.21
N ALA A 157 -3.35 -12.91 7.36
CA ALA A 157 -2.40 -13.09 8.45
C ALA A 157 -1.25 -12.07 8.40
N ALA A 158 -0.72 -11.77 7.21
CA ALA A 158 0.30 -10.74 7.05
C ALA A 158 -0.23 -9.32 7.34
N GLU A 159 -1.42 -9.01 6.83
CA GLU A 159 -2.06 -7.71 7.07
C GLU A 159 -2.38 -7.51 8.56
N ALA A 160 -2.86 -8.56 9.24
CA ALA A 160 -3.12 -8.57 10.67
C ALA A 160 -1.83 -8.40 11.49
N PHE A 161 -0.76 -9.12 11.15
CA PHE A 161 0.55 -9.00 11.81
C PHE A 161 1.07 -7.55 11.78
N LEU A 162 1.06 -6.92 10.60
CA LEU A 162 1.47 -5.51 10.46
C LEU A 162 0.55 -4.57 11.24
N SER A 163 -0.75 -4.80 11.17
CA SER A 163 -1.75 -3.99 11.87
C SER A 163 -1.57 -4.01 13.38
N LEU A 164 -1.36 -5.19 13.96
CA LEU A 164 -1.12 -5.39 15.39
C LEU A 164 0.20 -4.76 15.84
N ALA A 165 1.21 -4.75 14.96
CA ALA A 165 2.48 -4.06 15.19
C ALA A 165 2.41 -2.53 15.00
N GLY A 166 1.24 -1.96 14.69
CA GLY A 166 1.10 -0.53 14.44
C GLY A 166 1.83 -0.07 13.18
N ARG A 167 2.02 -0.96 12.21
CA ARG A 167 2.69 -0.67 10.92
C ARG A 167 1.67 -0.42 9.82
N TRP A 168 2.11 0.26 8.78
CA TRP A 168 1.33 0.47 7.56
C TRP A 168 1.05 -0.87 6.87
N VAL A 169 -0.15 -1.01 6.30
CA VAL A 169 -0.55 -2.20 5.56
C VAL A 169 -0.66 -1.81 4.11
N SER A 170 0.17 -2.39 3.25
CA SER A 170 0.19 -2.09 1.82
C SER A 170 -0.01 -3.36 1.00
N GLY A 171 -0.63 -3.24 -0.17
CA GLY A 171 -0.89 -4.38 -1.05
C GLY A 171 0.28 -4.79 -1.95
N GLY A 172 0.11 -5.92 -2.62
CA GLY A 172 1.02 -6.41 -3.65
C GLY A 172 2.46 -6.56 -3.17
N LYS A 173 3.41 -6.01 -3.95
CA LYS A 173 4.85 -6.08 -3.64
C LYS A 173 5.21 -5.42 -2.31
N TRP A 174 4.42 -4.43 -1.86
CA TRP A 174 4.70 -3.70 -0.64
C TRP A 174 4.37 -4.51 0.62
N LEU A 175 3.39 -5.41 0.60
CA LEU A 175 3.08 -6.26 1.75
C LEU A 175 4.34 -6.98 2.26
N LEU A 176 5.09 -7.61 1.35
CA LEU A 176 6.34 -8.29 1.68
C LEU A 176 7.45 -7.31 2.13
N ARG A 177 7.50 -6.10 1.59
CA ARG A 177 8.51 -5.10 2.00
C ARG A 177 8.25 -4.63 3.42
N GLU A 178 7.01 -4.32 3.75
CA GLU A 178 6.59 -3.94 5.11
C GLU A 178 6.88 -5.07 6.11
N LEU A 179 6.56 -6.32 5.75
CA LEU A 179 6.87 -7.49 6.58
C LEU A 179 8.37 -7.63 6.82
N ARG A 180 9.19 -7.51 5.76
CA ARG A 180 10.66 -7.62 5.90
C ARG A 180 11.26 -6.48 6.71
N GLU A 181 10.71 -5.28 6.58
CA GLU A 181 11.16 -4.14 7.38
C GLU A 181 10.80 -4.32 8.86
N GLN A 182 9.60 -4.85 9.14
CA GLN A 182 9.12 -5.08 10.50
C GLN A 182 9.80 -6.29 11.18
N ASP A 183 9.76 -7.44 10.51
CA ASP A 183 10.30 -8.71 11.02
C ASP A 183 10.67 -9.65 9.83
N PRO A 184 11.95 -9.65 9.42
CA PRO A 184 12.44 -10.55 8.38
C PRO A 184 12.20 -12.04 8.65
N ALA A 185 12.21 -12.46 9.91
CA ALA A 185 12.03 -13.86 10.29
C ALA A 185 10.56 -14.27 10.14
N PHE A 186 9.63 -13.41 10.58
CA PHE A 186 8.19 -13.60 10.32
C PHE A 186 7.92 -13.62 8.82
N ALA A 187 8.47 -12.66 8.05
CA ALA A 187 8.31 -12.61 6.60
C ALA A 187 8.76 -13.91 5.91
N GLY A 188 9.85 -14.52 6.39
CA GLY A 188 10.33 -15.83 5.91
C GLY A 188 9.36 -16.97 6.21
N ARG A 189 8.87 -17.07 7.45
CA ARG A 189 7.86 -18.09 7.83
C ARG A 189 6.56 -17.92 7.06
N TRP A 190 6.09 -16.68 6.94
CA TRP A 190 4.89 -16.34 6.17
C TRP A 190 5.01 -16.77 4.70
N LEU A 191 6.13 -16.46 4.03
CA LEU A 191 6.36 -16.90 2.65
C LEU A 191 6.35 -18.43 2.50
N ALA A 192 6.94 -19.15 3.46
CA ALA A 192 6.97 -20.61 3.46
C ALA A 192 5.58 -21.23 3.72
N ALA A 193 4.70 -20.51 4.42
CA ALA A 193 3.35 -20.95 4.78
C ALA A 193 2.30 -20.66 3.67
N ARG A 194 2.70 -20.28 2.46
CA ARG A 194 1.77 -19.92 1.37
C ARG A 194 0.73 -20.99 1.08
N ASP A 195 1.14 -22.24 1.02
CA ASP A 195 0.26 -23.36 0.63
C ASP A 195 -0.50 -23.95 1.85
N ASP A 196 -0.03 -23.66 3.08
CA ASP A 196 -0.71 -24.02 4.32
C ASP A 196 -0.54 -22.92 5.40
N PRO A 197 -1.40 -21.89 5.38
CA PRO A 197 -1.28 -20.72 6.24
C PRO A 197 -1.85 -20.93 7.65
N ALA A 198 -2.39 -22.11 7.96
CA ALA A 198 -3.13 -22.32 9.21
C ALA A 198 -2.28 -22.00 10.45
N ALA A 199 -1.04 -22.48 10.49
CA ALA A 199 -0.15 -22.25 11.63
C ALA A 199 0.23 -20.78 11.81
N ILE A 200 0.55 -20.07 10.72
CA ILE A 200 0.94 -18.64 10.80
C ILE A 200 -0.26 -17.77 11.14
N ALA A 201 -1.45 -18.08 10.62
CA ALA A 201 -2.67 -17.36 10.95
C ALA A 201 -3.07 -17.56 12.42
N ALA A 202 -2.93 -18.79 12.95
CA ALA A 202 -3.17 -19.07 14.37
C ALA A 202 -2.18 -18.31 15.27
N GLU A 203 -0.88 -18.28 14.93
CA GLU A 203 0.14 -17.50 15.66
C GLU A 203 -0.26 -16.01 15.76
N VAL A 204 -0.68 -15.42 14.63
CA VAL A 204 -1.13 -14.02 14.58
C VAL A 204 -2.43 -13.82 15.37
N LEU A 205 -3.39 -14.73 15.26
CA LEU A 205 -4.65 -14.67 16.00
C LEU A 205 -4.43 -14.71 17.51
N GLU A 206 -3.56 -15.61 18.00
CA GLU A 206 -3.20 -15.67 19.42
C GLU A 206 -2.59 -14.35 19.89
N SER A 207 -1.69 -13.74 19.10
CA SER A 207 -1.12 -12.42 19.41
C SER A 207 -2.16 -11.29 19.47
N ALA A 208 -3.29 -11.46 18.78
CA ALA A 208 -4.40 -10.50 18.77
C ALA A 208 -5.33 -10.63 19.97
N GLY A 209 -5.23 -11.70 20.77
CA GLY A 209 -6.14 -12.05 21.87
C GLY A 209 -6.95 -13.33 21.62
N GLY A 210 -6.55 -14.15 20.65
CA GLY A 210 -7.18 -15.43 20.36
C GLY A 210 -8.50 -15.31 19.58
N PRO A 211 -9.16 -16.46 19.33
CA PRO A 211 -10.36 -16.54 18.51
C PRO A 211 -11.50 -15.60 18.92
N LEU A 212 -12.28 -15.16 17.93
CA LEU A 212 -13.51 -14.39 18.11
C LEU A 212 -14.53 -14.81 17.06
N PHE A 213 -15.63 -15.42 17.50
CA PHE A 213 -16.78 -15.72 16.65
C PHE A 213 -18.06 -15.41 17.43
N ASP A 214 -18.24 -16.10 18.55
CA ASP A 214 -19.33 -15.80 19.48
C ASP A 214 -19.19 -14.38 20.03
N GLY A 215 -20.29 -13.62 19.99
CA GLY A 215 -20.35 -12.24 20.42
C GLY A 215 -19.77 -11.19 19.47
N TYR A 216 -19.27 -11.56 18.28
CA TYR A 216 -18.82 -10.57 17.29
C TYR A 216 -19.98 -9.70 16.78
N ARG A 217 -19.74 -8.40 16.60
CA ARG A 217 -20.71 -7.43 16.07
C ARG A 217 -20.00 -6.35 15.23
N ALA A 218 -20.49 -6.13 14.01
CA ALA A 218 -20.04 -5.09 13.09
C ALA A 218 -20.92 -3.83 13.18
#